data_AF-A0A820NS58-F1
#
_entry.id   AF-A0A820NS58-F1
#
_cell.length_a   1.000
_cell.length_b   1.000
_cell.length_c   1.000
_cell.angle_alpha   90.00
_cell.angle_beta   90.00
_cell.angle_gamma   90.00
#
_symmetry.space_group_name_H-M   'P 1'
#
loop_
_entity.id
_entity.type
_entity.pdbx_description
1 polymer ?
#
loop_
_entity_poly.entity_id
_entity_poly.type
_entity_poly.pdbx_seq_one_letter_code
_entity_poly.pdbx_strand_id
1 'polypeptide(L)'
;TSVATATSVGAGKARPVGKATSVGARKARPVGKATSVGARKARPVGKATSVGARKAKPVGKASSVGARKARPVGKATSVGARKARPMGKATSVGAGKARPVGKATSVGVRKARSLGNETTEVAQKQCIGRNIFTKRLTKGRFQSIIFHLQNPN
;
A
#
# COMPACT_ATOMS: atom_id res chain seq x y z
N THR A 1 9.01 -29.11 13.80
CA THR A 1 9.92 -28.17 13.10
C THR A 1 9.97 -26.87 13.88
N SER A 2 11.10 -26.57 14.52
CA SER A 2 11.28 -25.31 15.26
C SER A 2 11.29 -24.14 14.27
N VAL A 3 10.31 -23.24 14.38
CA VAL A 3 10.31 -22.02 13.57
C VAL A 3 11.32 -21.06 14.18
N ALA A 4 12.50 -20.95 13.59
CA ALA A 4 13.50 -19.99 14.04
C ALA A 4 12.89 -18.58 14.12
N THR A 5 12.99 -17.96 15.30
CA THR A 5 12.57 -16.59 15.58
C THR A 5 13.79 -15.68 15.66
N ALA A 6 13.84 -14.64 14.85
CA ALA A 6 14.95 -13.70 14.82
C ALA A 6 14.50 -12.25 15.02
N THR A 7 15.15 -11.53 15.94
CA THR A 7 14.93 -10.09 16.16
C THR A 7 16.22 -9.34 15.85
N SER A 8 16.12 -8.21 15.15
CA SER A 8 17.26 -7.37 14.80
C SER A 8 16.91 -5.90 14.99
N VAL A 9 17.77 -5.16 15.70
CA VAL A 9 17.62 -3.72 15.96
C VAL A 9 18.88 -3.00 15.46
N GLY A 10 18.72 -1.89 14.74
CA GLY A 10 19.84 -1.07 14.27
C GLY A 10 20.72 -1.71 13.17
N ALA A 11 20.34 -2.87 12.64
CA ALA A 11 21.18 -3.63 11.72
C ALA A 11 21.33 -2.97 10.33
N GLY A 12 22.56 -2.92 9.79
CA GLY A 12 22.78 -2.49 8.41
C GLY A 12 22.07 -3.39 7.38
N LYS A 13 21.96 -4.70 7.66
CA LYS A 13 21.23 -5.68 6.85
C LYS A 13 20.60 -6.72 7.78
N ALA A 14 19.34 -7.06 7.55
CA ALA A 14 18.65 -8.17 8.21
C ALA A 14 18.09 -9.13 7.16
N ARG A 15 18.47 -10.41 7.24
CA ARG A 15 18.07 -11.50 6.31
C ARG A 15 17.65 -12.79 7.04
N PRO A 16 16.76 -12.73 8.04
CA PRO A 16 16.33 -13.94 8.73
C PRO A 16 15.42 -14.82 7.88
N VAL A 17 15.39 -16.11 8.18
CA VAL A 17 14.47 -17.11 7.63
C VAL A 17 13.56 -17.59 8.77
N GLY A 18 12.26 -17.76 8.49
CA GLY A 18 11.28 -18.17 9.50
C GLY A 18 10.44 -16.99 10.00
N LYS A 19 10.34 -16.82 11.32
CA LYS A 19 9.60 -15.72 11.95
C LYS A 19 10.58 -14.61 12.33
N ALA A 20 10.31 -13.37 11.93
CA ALA A 20 11.29 -12.31 12.14
C ALA A 20 10.75 -10.91 12.39
N THR A 21 11.50 -10.14 13.17
CA THR A 21 11.28 -8.71 13.40
C THR A 21 12.57 -7.93 13.14
N SER A 22 12.48 -6.84 12.37
CA SER A 22 13.58 -5.92 12.13
C SER A 22 13.17 -4.48 12.41
N VAL A 23 13.95 -3.77 13.23
CA VAL A 23 13.73 -2.35 13.58
C VAL A 23 14.94 -1.53 13.17
N GLY A 24 14.73 -0.43 12.46
CA GLY A 24 15.80 0.51 12.08
C GLY A 24 16.76 -0.01 11.01
N ALA A 25 16.38 -1.07 10.27
CA ALA A 25 17.31 -1.71 9.34
C ALA A 25 17.51 -0.91 8.03
N ARG A 26 18.76 -0.73 7.58
CA ARG A 26 19.00 -0.11 6.25
C ARG A 26 18.48 -1.01 5.12
N LYS A 27 18.56 -2.33 5.26
CA LYS A 27 17.99 -3.32 4.34
C LYS A 27 17.37 -4.48 5.13
N ALA A 28 16.05 -4.66 5.07
CA ALA A 28 15.35 -5.83 5.60
C ALA A 28 14.89 -6.75 4.45
N ARG A 29 15.31 -8.01 4.47
CA ARG A 29 15.04 -9.04 3.46
C ARG A 29 14.70 -10.40 4.11
N PRO A 30 13.69 -10.47 4.98
CA PRO A 30 13.31 -11.72 5.61
C PRO A 30 12.58 -12.65 4.64
N VAL A 31 12.66 -13.95 4.88
CA VAL A 31 11.89 -14.99 4.19
C VAL A 31 11.01 -15.70 5.21
N GLY A 32 9.70 -15.78 4.98
CA GLY A 32 8.73 -16.39 5.89
C GLY A 32 7.70 -15.40 6.43
N LYS A 33 7.52 -15.34 7.76
CA LYS A 33 6.62 -14.40 8.43
C LYS A 33 7.44 -13.27 9.04
N ALA A 34 7.23 -12.03 8.60
CA ALA A 34 8.10 -10.94 9.05
C ALA A 34 7.44 -9.59 9.29
N THR A 35 8.02 -8.84 10.23
CA THR A 35 7.70 -7.43 10.49
C THR A 35 8.96 -6.59 10.32
N SER A 36 8.86 -5.46 9.62
CA SER A 36 9.95 -4.51 9.46
C SER A 36 9.48 -3.09 9.78
N VAL A 37 10.18 -2.40 10.67
CA VAL A 37 9.87 -1.03 11.10
C VAL A 37 11.07 -0.13 10.79
N GLY A 38 10.82 1.04 10.18
CA GLY A 38 11.84 2.05 9.94
C GLY A 38 12.90 1.67 8.89
N ALA A 39 12.56 0.77 7.96
CA ALA A 39 13.54 0.25 7.01
C ALA A 39 13.75 1.17 5.78
N ARG A 40 15.00 1.49 5.42
CA ARG A 40 15.25 2.23 4.16
C ARG A 40 14.85 1.41 2.93
N LYS A 41 15.04 0.09 2.97
CA LYS A 41 14.59 -0.87 1.95
C LYS A 41 14.03 -2.12 2.64
N ALA A 42 12.72 -2.37 2.50
CA ALA A 42 12.06 -3.61 2.92
C ALA A 42 11.71 -4.45 1.69
N ARG A 43 12.20 -5.70 1.67
CA ARG A 43 12.03 -6.67 0.57
C ARG A 43 11.74 -8.07 1.12
N PRO A 44 10.66 -8.25 1.90
CA PRO A 44 10.32 -9.55 2.45
C PRO A 44 9.73 -10.47 1.37
N VAL A 45 9.88 -11.78 1.57
CA VAL A 45 9.23 -12.84 0.79
C VAL A 45 8.37 -13.68 1.73
N GLY A 46 7.09 -13.87 1.39
CA GLY A 46 6.14 -14.64 2.21
C GLY A 46 5.02 -13.77 2.78
N LYS A 47 4.78 -13.87 4.10
CA LYS A 47 3.80 -13.05 4.84
C LYS A 47 4.53 -11.90 5.53
N ALA A 48 4.23 -10.65 5.18
CA ALA A 48 5.02 -9.55 5.74
C ALA A 48 4.26 -8.25 6.02
N THR A 49 4.72 -7.55 7.05
CA THR A 49 4.30 -6.20 7.40
C THR A 49 5.51 -5.26 7.35
N SER A 50 5.36 -4.10 6.73
CA SER A 50 6.40 -3.06 6.67
C SER A 50 5.84 -1.70 7.07
N VAL A 51 6.45 -1.05 8.05
CA VAL A 51 6.04 0.27 8.55
C VAL A 51 7.19 1.26 8.36
N GLY A 52 6.89 2.44 7.80
CA GLY A 52 7.85 3.54 7.69
C GLY A 52 8.99 3.27 6.70
N ALA A 53 8.71 2.57 5.59
CA ALA A 53 9.75 2.19 4.63
C ALA A 53 9.95 3.20 3.49
N ARG A 54 11.18 3.63 3.20
CA ARG A 54 11.43 4.47 2.00
C ARG A 54 11.14 3.71 0.70
N LYS A 55 11.42 2.40 0.67
CA LYS A 55 11.08 1.49 -0.43
C LYS A 55 10.58 0.16 0.14
N ALA A 56 9.31 -0.15 -0.08
CA ALA A 56 8.71 -1.45 0.22
C ALA A 56 8.49 -2.23 -1.09
N LYS A 57 9.08 -3.42 -1.19
CA LYS A 57 8.93 -4.33 -2.34
C LYS A 57 8.70 -5.78 -1.86
N PRO A 58 7.59 -6.06 -1.18
CA PRO A 58 7.30 -7.39 -0.71
C PRO A 58 6.84 -8.31 -1.86
N VAL A 59 7.09 -9.61 -1.71
CA VAL A 59 6.56 -10.67 -2.59
C VAL A 59 5.72 -11.63 -1.74
N GLY A 60 4.49 -11.92 -2.18
CA GLY A 60 3.57 -12.82 -1.49
C GLY A 60 2.36 -12.08 -0.89
N LYS A 61 2.09 -12.30 0.41
CA LYS A 61 1.02 -11.63 1.16
C LYS A 61 1.63 -10.50 2.00
N ALA A 62 1.28 -9.25 1.73
CA ALA A 62 1.97 -8.14 2.38
C ALA A 62 1.09 -6.94 2.75
N SER A 63 1.47 -6.28 3.84
CA SER A 63 0.96 -4.97 4.23
C SER A 63 2.11 -3.96 4.32
N SER A 64 1.93 -2.77 3.78
CA SER A 64 2.88 -1.68 3.91
C SER A 64 2.20 -0.38 4.33
N VAL A 65 2.72 0.28 5.35
CA VAL A 65 2.21 1.55 5.89
C VAL A 65 3.31 2.61 5.83
N GLY A 66 2.96 3.80 5.34
CA GLY A 66 3.87 4.96 5.34
C GLY A 66 5.06 4.81 4.40
N ALA A 67 4.84 4.26 3.19
CA ALA A 67 5.91 4.00 2.24
C ALA A 67 6.09 5.11 1.19
N ARG A 68 7.30 5.66 1.01
CA ARG A 68 7.54 6.61 -0.10
C ARG A 68 7.35 5.94 -1.47
N LYS A 69 7.72 4.67 -1.59
CA LYS A 69 7.53 3.83 -2.79
C LYS A 69 7.10 2.43 -2.37
N ALA A 70 5.88 2.04 -2.70
CA ALA A 70 5.34 0.68 -2.53
C ALA A 70 5.25 -0.02 -3.90
N ARG A 71 5.87 -1.20 -4.02
CA ARG A 71 5.85 -2.05 -5.23
C ARG A 71 5.67 -3.52 -4.85
N PRO A 72 4.52 -3.89 -4.28
CA PRO A 72 4.27 -5.29 -3.93
C PRO A 72 3.99 -6.15 -5.16
N VAL A 73 4.32 -7.44 -5.04
CA VAL A 73 3.93 -8.49 -5.99
C VAL A 73 3.12 -9.55 -5.23
N GLY A 74 1.94 -9.92 -5.74
CA GLY A 74 1.05 -10.90 -5.12
C GLY A 74 -0.21 -10.27 -4.53
N LYS A 75 -0.54 -10.60 -3.28
CA LYS A 75 -1.69 -10.01 -2.55
C LYS A 75 -1.15 -8.93 -1.59
N ALA A 76 -1.55 -7.68 -1.78
CA ALA A 76 -0.99 -6.61 -0.94
C ALA A 76 -1.90 -5.45 -0.60
N THR A 77 -1.66 -4.88 0.58
CA THR A 77 -2.27 -3.64 1.04
C THR A 77 -1.18 -2.57 1.21
N SER A 78 -1.42 -1.37 0.69
CA SER A 78 -0.52 -0.22 0.82
C SER A 78 -1.28 0.99 1.34
N VAL A 79 -0.85 1.55 2.47
CA VAL A 79 -1.48 2.73 3.09
C VAL A 79 -0.47 3.87 3.15
N GLY A 80 -0.90 5.08 2.75
CA GLY A 80 -0.11 6.30 2.86
C GLY A 80 1.12 6.30 1.95
N ALA A 81 0.97 5.84 0.71
CA ALA A 81 2.10 5.71 -0.22
C ALA A 81 2.24 6.91 -1.17
N ARG A 82 3.40 7.57 -1.24
CA ARG A 82 3.60 8.63 -2.25
C ARG A 82 3.51 8.07 -3.68
N LYS A 83 4.01 6.84 -3.90
CA LYS A 83 3.92 6.10 -5.17
C LYS A 83 3.61 4.63 -4.89
N ALA A 84 2.46 4.14 -5.33
CA ALA A 84 2.05 2.74 -5.29
C ALA A 84 2.07 2.15 -6.71
N ARG A 85 2.73 1.00 -6.89
CA ARG A 85 2.77 0.24 -8.14
C ARG A 85 2.65 -1.26 -7.88
N PRO A 86 1.49 -1.72 -7.42
CA PRO A 86 1.28 -3.13 -7.13
C PRO A 86 1.14 -3.95 -8.41
N MET A 87 1.50 -5.23 -8.33
CA MET A 87 1.26 -6.25 -9.35
C MET A 87 0.54 -7.45 -8.73
N GLY A 88 -0.60 -7.85 -9.27
CA GLY A 88 -1.45 -8.92 -8.75
C GLY A 88 -2.77 -8.40 -8.18
N LYS A 89 -3.12 -8.81 -6.95
CA LYS A 89 -4.31 -8.34 -6.22
C LYS A 89 -3.89 -7.31 -5.19
N ALA A 90 -4.35 -6.06 -5.29
CA ALA A 90 -3.88 -5.03 -4.37
C ALA A 90 -4.90 -3.98 -3.96
N THR A 91 -4.75 -3.49 -2.72
CA THR A 91 -5.47 -2.35 -2.19
C THR A 91 -4.48 -1.23 -1.90
N SER A 92 -4.73 -0.02 -2.41
CA SER A 92 -3.94 1.18 -2.16
C SER A 92 -4.83 2.27 -1.54
N VAL A 93 -4.46 2.77 -0.36
CA VAL A 93 -5.20 3.82 0.35
C VAL A 93 -4.30 5.04 0.54
N GLY A 94 -4.81 6.23 0.21
CA GLY A 94 -4.11 7.49 0.43
C GLY A 94 -2.82 7.61 -0.38
N ALA A 95 -2.89 7.31 -1.69
CA ALA A 95 -1.71 7.32 -2.55
C ALA A 95 -1.55 8.62 -3.35
N GLY A 96 -0.33 9.17 -3.39
CA GLY A 96 -0.03 10.31 -4.27
C GLY A 96 -0.12 9.95 -5.75
N LYS A 97 0.39 8.76 -6.12
CA LYS A 97 0.31 8.21 -7.48
C LYS A 97 0.11 6.69 -7.38
N ALA A 98 -0.91 6.14 -8.03
CA ALA A 98 -1.13 4.70 -8.15
C ALA A 98 -0.96 4.24 -9.61
N ARG A 99 -0.25 3.12 -9.81
CA ARG A 99 -0.16 2.43 -11.10
C ARG A 99 -0.22 0.92 -10.94
N PRO A 100 -1.42 0.36 -10.68
CA PRO A 100 -1.57 -1.08 -10.50
C PRO A 100 -1.50 -1.84 -11.83
N VAL A 101 -1.05 -3.09 -11.74
CA VAL A 101 -1.18 -4.12 -12.78
C VAL A 101 -1.95 -5.30 -12.21
N GLY A 102 -3.03 -5.72 -12.86
CA GLY A 102 -3.93 -6.78 -12.37
C GLY A 102 -5.18 -6.23 -11.69
N LYS A 103 -5.68 -6.92 -10.65
CA LYS A 103 -6.87 -6.52 -9.89
C LYS A 103 -6.47 -5.53 -8.79
N ALA A 104 -7.02 -4.33 -8.81
CA ALA A 104 -6.69 -3.33 -7.79
C ALA A 104 -7.88 -2.51 -7.31
N THR A 105 -7.84 -2.17 -6.03
CA THR A 105 -8.71 -1.19 -5.39
C THR A 105 -7.86 -0.01 -4.93
N SER A 106 -8.22 1.19 -5.33
CA SER A 106 -7.50 2.43 -5.00
C SER A 106 -8.47 3.40 -4.33
N VAL A 107 -8.16 3.86 -3.11
CA VAL A 107 -8.97 4.82 -2.35
C VAL A 107 -8.14 6.07 -2.05
N GLY A 108 -8.70 7.26 -2.30
CA GLY A 108 -8.03 8.52 -1.96
C GLY A 108 -6.73 8.73 -2.74
N VAL A 109 -6.75 8.44 -4.04
CA VAL A 109 -5.57 8.53 -4.92
C VAL A 109 -5.60 9.82 -5.74
N ARG A 110 -4.53 10.61 -5.68
CA ARG A 110 -4.44 11.88 -6.45
C ARG A 110 -4.24 11.68 -7.95
N LYS A 111 -3.55 10.62 -8.37
CA LYS A 111 -3.32 10.30 -9.80
C LYS A 111 -3.22 8.78 -10.01
N ALA A 112 -4.10 8.22 -10.84
CA ALA A 112 -4.15 6.79 -11.14
C ALA A 112 -3.81 6.49 -12.61
N ARG A 113 -3.26 5.30 -12.87
CA ARG A 113 -3.15 4.68 -14.21
C ARG A 113 -3.04 3.16 -14.05
N SER A 114 -4.09 2.44 -14.39
CA SER A 114 -4.13 0.97 -14.33
C SER A 114 -3.77 0.29 -15.64
N LEU A 115 -3.29 -0.95 -15.52
CA LEU A 115 -3.32 -1.97 -16.55
C LEU A 115 -4.00 -3.22 -15.96
N GLY A 116 -5.27 -3.44 -16.29
CA GLY A 116 -6.11 -4.50 -15.69
C GLY A 116 -7.36 -3.94 -15.00
N ASN A 117 -8.03 -4.77 -14.21
CA ASN A 117 -9.29 -4.42 -13.56
C ASN A 117 -9.02 -3.57 -12.31
N GLU A 118 -9.29 -2.27 -12.39
CA GLU A 118 -9.13 -1.34 -11.27
C GLU A 118 -10.49 -0.76 -10.85
N THR A 119 -10.74 -0.81 -9.55
CA THR A 119 -11.82 -0.07 -8.87
C THR A 119 -11.18 1.14 -8.18
N THR A 120 -11.45 2.35 -8.67
CA THR A 120 -10.90 3.59 -8.10
C THR A 120 -11.98 4.41 -7.40
N GLU A 121 -11.83 4.60 -6.10
CA GLU A 121 -12.60 5.57 -5.33
C GLU A 121 -11.77 6.83 -5.13
N VAL A 122 -12.09 7.85 -5.92
CA VAL A 122 -11.42 9.15 -5.86
C VAL A 122 -12.26 10.06 -4.96
N ALA A 123 -11.96 10.10 -3.67
CA ALA A 123 -12.44 11.17 -2.81
C ALA A 123 -11.69 12.48 -3.16
N GLN A 124 -12.05 13.12 -4.27
CA GLN A 124 -11.74 14.53 -4.48
C GLN A 124 -12.86 15.34 -3.83
N LYS A 125 -12.67 15.75 -2.56
CA LYS A 125 -13.43 16.88 -2.03
C LYS A 125 -12.98 18.11 -2.80
N GLN A 126 -13.80 18.57 -3.73
CA GLN A 126 -13.61 19.86 -4.38
C GLN A 126 -14.72 20.77 -3.87
N CYS A 127 -14.35 21.77 -3.08
CA CYS A 127 -15.26 22.83 -2.66
C CYS A 127 -15.35 23.82 -3.83
N ILE A 128 -16.54 23.91 -4.45
CA ILE A 128 -16.90 25.03 -5.31
C ILE A 128 -18.07 25.70 -4.58
N GLY A 129 -17.81 26.78 -3.85
CA GLY A 129 -18.76 27.35 -2.89
C GLY A 129 -19.00 26.49 -1.64
N ARG A 130 -20.20 26.56 -1.05
CA ARG A 130 -20.64 25.82 0.17
C ARG A 130 -20.93 24.32 -0.06
N ASN A 131 -20.76 23.79 -1.27
CA ASN A 131 -21.10 22.41 -1.63
C ASN A 131 -19.86 21.50 -1.69
N ILE A 132 -19.99 20.27 -1.17
CA ILE A 132 -18.95 19.22 -1.20
C ILE A 132 -19.25 18.22 -2.33
N PHE A 133 -18.36 18.13 -3.33
CA PHE A 133 -18.50 17.16 -4.43
C PHE A 133 -17.66 15.89 -4.17
N THR A 134 -18.18 14.69 -4.51
CA THR A 134 -17.43 13.42 -4.43
C THR A 134 -17.57 12.64 -5.76
N LYS A 135 -16.45 12.36 -6.47
CA LYS A 135 -16.43 11.61 -7.76
C LYS A 135 -16.06 10.13 -7.57
N ARG A 136 -16.98 9.21 -7.88
CA ARG A 136 -16.65 7.77 -7.97
C ARG A 136 -16.35 7.40 -9.42
N LEU A 137 -15.23 6.72 -9.68
CA LEU A 137 -14.84 6.26 -11.02
C LEU A 137 -14.75 4.73 -11.00
N THR A 138 -15.82 4.05 -11.40
CA THR A 138 -15.86 2.59 -11.58
C THR A 138 -15.93 2.26 -13.06
N LYS A 139 -14.98 1.47 -13.59
CA LYS A 139 -15.09 0.96 -14.97
C LYS A 139 -16.14 -0.16 -15.04
N GLY A 140 -17.12 0.01 -15.91
CA GLY A 140 -18.21 -0.94 -16.20
C GLY A 140 -19.61 -0.31 -16.24
N ARG A 141 -19.80 0.82 -15.54
CA ARG A 141 -20.99 1.69 -15.59
C ARG A 141 -20.54 3.05 -15.05
N PHE A 142 -20.84 4.13 -15.77
CA PHE A 142 -20.87 5.46 -15.19
C PHE A 142 -21.97 5.44 -14.11
N GLN A 143 -21.62 5.10 -12.86
CA GLN A 143 -22.58 5.26 -11.76
C GLN A 143 -22.44 6.67 -11.19
N SER A 144 -23.59 7.33 -11.22
CA SER A 144 -23.97 8.69 -10.87
C SER A 144 -23.07 9.43 -9.88
N ILE A 145 -22.96 10.73 -10.16
CA ILE A 145 -22.69 11.78 -9.18
C ILE A 145 -23.76 11.66 -8.09
N ILE A 146 -23.41 11.22 -6.88
CA ILE A 146 -24.34 11.26 -5.74
C ILE A 146 -24.18 12.64 -5.10
N PHE A 147 -25.23 13.45 -5.18
CA PHE A 147 -25.36 14.71 -4.46
C PHE A 147 -25.80 14.42 -3.03
N HIS A 148 -24.87 14.51 -2.08
CA HIS A 148 -25.23 14.63 -0.67
C HIS A 148 -25.15 16.13 -0.32
N LEU A 149 -26.31 16.79 -0.31
CA LEU A 149 -26.49 18.09 0.34
C LEU A 149 -26.44 17.86 1.85
N GLN A 150 -25.24 17.85 2.42
CA GLN A 150 -25.10 18.07 3.86
C GLN A 150 -24.88 19.57 4.05
N ASN A 151 -25.96 20.26 4.42
CA ASN A 151 -25.85 21.59 5.02
C ASN A 151 -25.16 21.39 6.39
N PRO A 152 -23.96 21.92 6.61
CA PRO A 152 -23.47 22.07 7.98
C PRO A 152 -24.32 23.18 8.61
N ASN A 153 -25.12 22.81 9.62
CA ASN A 153 -25.69 23.76 10.56
C ASN A 153 -24.58 24.60 11.20
#